data_AF-A0A644WSW6-F1
#
_entry.id   AF-A0A644WSW6-F1
#
_cell.length_a   1.000
_cell.length_b   1.000
_cell.length_c   1.000
_cell.angle_alpha   90.00
_cell.angle_beta   90.00
_cell.angle_gamma   90.00
#
_symmetry.space_group_name_H-M   'P 1'
#
loop_
_entity.id
_entity.type
_entity.pdbx_description
1 polymer ?
#
loop_
_entity_poly.entity_id
_entity_poly.type
_entity_poly.pdbx_seq_one_letter_code
_entity_poly.pdbx_strand_id
1 'polypeptide(L)'
;MAKYEKKLIGNFQEIINKLENEIMNSGFSMNLVDESNYSSGDSYIAVRVYDKYFMRNSSRASLSLTVVGHGNDIFISAIGAGGGQGVIFNFSLGAEDELVDIVRYCIDELE
;
A
#
# COMPACT_ATOMS: atom_id res chain seq x y z
N MET A 1 12.62 -3.59 3.85
CA MET A 1 11.34 -2.98 4.26
C MET A 1 11.35 -1.53 3.84
N ALA A 2 10.36 -1.13 3.04
CA ALA A 2 10.13 0.25 2.62
C ALA A 2 8.88 0.80 3.31
N LYS A 3 8.82 2.13 3.52
CA LYS A 3 7.70 2.77 4.22
C LYS A 3 7.40 4.16 3.67
N TYR A 4 6.12 4.47 3.51
CA TYR A 4 5.60 5.80 3.23
C TYR A 4 4.44 6.11 4.16
N GLU A 5 4.47 7.32 4.72
CA GLU A 5 3.39 7.85 5.55
C GLU A 5 3.09 9.28 5.15
N LYS A 6 1.79 9.61 5.06
CA LYS A 6 1.34 10.97 4.76
C LYS A 6 0.05 11.29 5.50
N LYS A 7 -0.11 12.56 5.83
CA LYS A 7 -1.37 13.14 6.29
C LYS A 7 -1.87 14.09 5.21
N LEU A 8 -3.17 14.04 4.92
CA LEU A 8 -3.83 14.96 4.00
C LEU A 8 -5.27 15.20 4.42
N ILE A 9 -5.92 16.17 3.78
CA ILE A 9 -7.33 16.47 3.94
C ILE A 9 -8.07 15.91 2.73
N GLY A 10 -9.13 15.14 2.94
CA GLY A 10 -9.94 14.63 1.83
C GLY A 10 -11.06 13.70 2.28
N ASN A 11 -11.81 13.18 1.31
CA ASN A 11 -12.84 12.19 1.56
C ASN A 11 -12.22 10.79 1.68
N PHE A 12 -12.47 10.12 2.81
CA PHE A 12 -11.94 8.79 3.10
C PHE A 12 -12.27 7.76 2.00
N GLN A 13 -13.52 7.73 1.53
CA GLN A 13 -13.97 6.75 0.54
C GLN A 13 -13.36 7.01 -0.84
N GLU A 14 -13.22 8.28 -1.23
CA GLU A 14 -12.59 8.64 -2.50
C GLU A 14 -11.10 8.25 -2.51
N ILE A 15 -10.39 8.51 -1.41
CA ILE A 15 -8.97 8.18 -1.27
C ILE A 15 -8.74 6.67 -1.30
N ILE A 16 -9.52 5.89 -0.54
CA ILE A 16 -9.36 4.43 -0.55
C ILE A 16 -9.69 3.84 -1.92
N ASN A 17 -10.75 4.31 -2.59
CA ASN A 17 -11.11 3.83 -3.92
C ASN A 17 -10.02 4.17 -4.96
N LYS A 18 -9.44 5.38 -4.90
CA LYS A 18 -8.35 5.74 -5.81
C LYS A 18 -7.12 4.86 -5.56
N LEU A 19 -6.72 4.69 -4.29
CA LEU A 19 -5.59 3.82 -3.94
C LEU A 19 -5.79 2.37 -4.38
N GLU A 20 -6.96 1.78 -4.11
CA GLU A 20 -7.29 0.43 -4.55
C GLU A 20 -7.18 0.27 -6.07
N ASN A 21 -7.75 1.23 -6.82
CA ASN A 21 -7.68 1.22 -8.28
C ASN A 21 -6.24 1.35 -8.79
N GLU A 22 -5.46 2.32 -8.30
CA GLU A 22 -4.09 2.52 -8.75
C GLU A 22 -3.19 1.32 -8.39
N ILE A 23 -3.33 0.77 -7.18
CA ILE A 23 -2.55 -0.39 -6.75
C ILE A 23 -2.90 -1.59 -7.62
N MET A 24 -4.17 -1.94 -7.78
CA MET A 24 -4.57 -3.11 -8.57
C MET A 24 -4.18 -3.01 -10.05
N ASN A 25 -4.14 -1.79 -10.60
CA ASN A 25 -3.74 -1.55 -12.00
C ASN A 25 -2.22 -1.42 -12.19
N SER A 26 -1.43 -1.37 -11.12
CA SER A 26 0.03 -1.17 -11.17
C SER A 26 0.84 -2.38 -11.68
N GLY A 27 0.22 -3.54 -11.86
CA GLY A 27 0.91 -4.70 -12.42
C GLY A 27 0.07 -5.96 -12.54
N PHE A 28 0.39 -6.78 -13.54
CA PHE A 28 -0.36 -8.01 -13.88
C PHE A 28 -0.44 -9.03 -12.74
N SER A 29 0.61 -9.16 -11.92
CA SER A 29 0.64 -10.09 -10.79
C SER A 29 0.21 -9.46 -9.46
N MET A 30 -0.29 -8.22 -9.47
CA MET A 30 -0.81 -7.57 -8.29
C MET A 30 -2.11 -8.22 -7.85
N ASN A 31 -2.23 -8.54 -6.58
CA ASN A 31 -3.42 -9.16 -6.02
C ASN A 31 -3.75 -8.59 -4.65
N LEU A 32 -5.04 -8.33 -4.40
CA LEU A 32 -5.56 -8.09 -3.06
C LEU A 32 -5.62 -9.43 -2.32
N VAL A 33 -4.79 -9.59 -1.30
CA VAL A 33 -4.70 -10.80 -0.48
C VAL A 33 -5.82 -10.83 0.55
N ASP A 34 -6.00 -9.71 1.26
CA ASP A 34 -7.04 -9.58 2.28
C ASP A 34 -7.35 -8.11 2.58
N GLU A 35 -8.49 -7.87 3.19
CA GLU A 35 -8.94 -6.55 3.61
C GLU A 35 -9.72 -6.55 4.92
N SER A 36 -9.68 -5.42 5.62
CA SER A 36 -10.53 -5.17 6.77
C SER A 36 -10.98 -3.72 6.78
N ASN A 37 -12.25 -3.50 7.10
CA ASN A 37 -12.83 -2.18 7.28
C ASN A 37 -13.42 -2.11 8.71
N TYR A 38 -13.06 -1.06 9.44
CA TYR A 38 -13.55 -0.82 10.79
C TYR A 38 -13.98 0.64 10.94
N SER A 39 -15.05 0.87 11.69
CA SER A 39 -15.50 2.21 12.04
C SER A 39 -15.86 2.29 13.52
N SER A 40 -15.58 3.44 14.12
CA SER A 40 -15.93 3.75 15.50
C SER A 40 -16.15 5.25 15.64
N GLY A 41 -17.40 5.66 15.85
CA GLY A 41 -17.77 7.07 15.82
C GLY A 41 -17.45 7.69 14.45
N ASP A 42 -16.74 8.82 14.48
CA ASP A 42 -16.32 9.55 13.26
C ASP A 42 -14.99 9.06 12.69
N SER A 43 -14.46 7.95 13.20
CA SER A 43 -13.21 7.36 12.75
C SER A 43 -13.46 6.14 11.85
N TYR A 44 -12.79 6.11 10.70
CA TYR A 44 -12.84 5.03 9.71
C TYR A 44 -11.43 4.48 9.49
N ILE A 45 -11.28 3.17 9.47
CA ILE A 45 -10.00 2.50 9.22
C ILE A 45 -10.20 1.46 8.12
N ALA A 46 -9.38 1.55 7.08
CA ALA A 46 -9.26 0.55 6.03
C ALA A 46 -7.87 -0.06 6.08
N VAL A 47 -7.79 -1.38 6.17
CA VAL A 47 -6.57 -2.16 6.03
C VAL A 47 -6.69 -2.98 4.75
N ARG A 48 -5.64 -2.94 3.92
CA ARG A 48 -5.50 -3.76 2.72
C ARG A 48 -4.14 -4.42 2.73
N VAL A 49 -4.09 -5.68 2.34
CA VAL A 49 -2.85 -6.40 2.11
C VAL A 49 -2.83 -6.81 0.65
N TYR A 50 -1.81 -6.36 -0.07
CA TYR A 50 -1.56 -6.77 -1.45
C TYR A 50 -0.29 -7.59 -1.53
N ASP A 51 -0.16 -8.37 -2.58
CA ASP A 51 1.09 -8.96 -2.97
C ASP A 51 1.34 -8.89 -4.48
N LYS A 52 2.61 -8.96 -4.83
CA LYS A 52 3.07 -8.94 -6.22
C LYS A 52 4.25 -9.88 -6.39
N TYR A 53 4.22 -10.64 -7.48
CA TYR A 53 5.35 -11.47 -7.88
C TYR A 53 6.35 -10.67 -8.73
N PHE A 54 7.62 -10.70 -8.33
CA PHE A 54 8.72 -10.00 -8.97
C PHE A 54 9.59 -10.98 -9.75
N MET A 55 9.48 -10.91 -11.08
CA MET A 55 10.23 -11.78 -12.00
C MET A 55 11.75 -11.61 -11.89
N ARG A 56 12.22 -10.37 -11.65
CA ARG A 56 13.66 -10.01 -11.64
C ARG A 56 14.50 -10.79 -10.62
N ASN A 57 13.89 -11.25 -9.54
CA ASN A 57 14.52 -12.02 -8.47
C ASN A 57 13.65 -13.20 -8.02
N SER A 58 12.68 -13.62 -8.84
CA SER A 58 11.77 -14.73 -8.57
C SER A 58 11.20 -14.72 -7.15
N SER A 59 10.79 -13.56 -6.64
CA SER A 59 10.33 -13.37 -5.26
C SER A 59 8.92 -12.80 -5.20
N ARG A 60 8.32 -12.82 -4.01
CA ARG A 60 7.04 -12.18 -3.74
C ARG A 60 7.23 -11.15 -2.63
N ALA A 61 6.73 -9.95 -2.85
CA ALA A 61 6.67 -8.91 -1.84
C ALA A 61 5.22 -8.51 -1.61
N SER A 62 4.94 -8.03 -0.40
CA SER A 62 3.62 -7.60 0.04
C SER A 62 3.61 -6.12 0.35
N LEU A 63 2.47 -5.49 0.14
CA LEU A 63 2.16 -4.13 0.56
C LEU A 63 1.07 -4.19 1.61
N SER A 64 1.37 -3.72 2.82
CA SER A 64 0.36 -3.46 3.84
C SER A 64 -0.01 -1.99 3.78
N LEU A 65 -1.26 -1.70 3.42
CA LEU A 65 -1.81 -0.35 3.36
C LEU A 65 -2.81 -0.18 4.50
N THR A 66 -2.63 0.86 5.30
CA THR A 66 -3.60 1.31 6.31
C THR A 66 -3.97 2.75 6.04
N VAL A 67 -5.27 3.01 5.90
CA VAL A 67 -5.84 4.35 5.77
C VAL A 67 -6.73 4.59 6.97
N VAL A 68 -6.52 5.70 7.67
CA VAL A 68 -7.30 6.13 8.82
C VAL A 68 -7.91 7.48 8.50
N GLY A 69 -9.23 7.59 8.57
CA GLY A 69 -9.96 8.84 8.47
C GLY A 69 -10.57 9.24 9.79
N HIS A 70 -10.54 10.53 10.11
CA HIS A 70 -11.28 11.14 11.21
C HIS A 70 -11.86 12.48 10.72
N GLY A 71 -13.17 12.52 10.45
CA GLY A 71 -13.74 13.62 9.67
C GLY A 71 -13.10 13.70 8.28
N ASN A 72 -12.48 14.84 7.95
CA ASN A 72 -11.74 15.04 6.70
C ASN A 72 -10.23 14.79 6.83
N ASP A 73 -9.73 14.57 8.05
CA ASP A 73 -8.31 14.28 8.26
C ASP A 73 -8.03 12.83 7.90
N ILE A 74 -7.07 12.60 7.02
CA ILE A 74 -6.69 11.29 6.53
C ILE A 74 -5.22 11.04 6.84
N PHE A 75 -4.92 9.89 7.44
CA PHE A 75 -3.58 9.36 7.62
C PHE A 75 -3.43 8.08 6.80
N ILE A 76 -2.34 7.99 6.05
CA ILE A 76 -2.00 6.84 5.23
C ILE A 76 -0.66 6.27 5.71
N SER A 77 -0.60 4.95 5.87
CA SER A 77 0.63 4.20 6.11
C SER A 77 0.71 3.06 5.10
N ALA A 78 1.75 3.07 4.27
CA ALA A 78 2.05 2.04 3.30
C ALA A 78 3.41 1.43 3.64
N ILE A 79 3.43 0.12 3.88
CA ILE A 79 4.64 -0.62 4.24
C ILE A 79 4.84 -1.77 3.26
N GLY A 80 5.93 -1.70 2.51
CA GLY A 80 6.41 -2.78 1.64
C GLY A 80 7.30 -3.74 2.42
N ALA A 81 7.01 -5.03 2.33
CA ALA A 81 7.76 -6.08 3.02
C ALA A 81 7.99 -7.30 2.10
N GLY A 82 9.12 -7.99 2.31
CA GLY A 82 9.44 -9.24 1.62
C GLY A 82 10.31 -9.02 0.37
N GLY A 83 10.17 -9.90 -0.63
CA GLY A 83 10.89 -9.77 -1.89
C GLY A 83 12.34 -10.26 -1.90
N GLY A 84 12.91 -10.68 -0.77
CA GLY A 84 14.26 -11.27 -0.71
C GLY A 84 14.28 -12.77 -1.01
N GLN A 85 15.27 -13.23 -1.78
CA GLN A 85 15.59 -14.66 -1.96
C GLN A 85 16.77 -15.04 -1.05
N GLY A 86 16.49 -15.75 0.04
CA GLY A 86 17.49 -16.46 0.85
C GLY A 86 17.74 -15.91 2.26
N VAL A 87 18.18 -16.81 3.15
CA VAL A 87 18.45 -16.55 4.58
C VAL A 87 19.72 -15.69 4.81
N ILE A 88 20.60 -15.58 3.79
CA ILE A 88 21.96 -15.01 3.91
C ILE A 88 22.10 -13.66 3.18
N PHE A 89 21.38 -13.43 2.08
CA PHE A 89 21.41 -12.16 1.33
C PHE A 89 19.99 -11.74 0.95
N ASN A 90 19.43 -10.78 1.69
CA ASN A 90 18.08 -10.27 1.47
C ASN A 90 18.06 -9.24 0.32
N PHE A 91 18.35 -9.67 -0.91
CA PHE A 91 18.29 -8.79 -2.09
C PHE A 91 16.87 -8.72 -2.64
N SER A 92 16.08 -7.77 -2.15
CA SER A 92 14.74 -7.49 -2.68
C SER A 92 14.75 -6.82 -4.06
N LEU A 93 15.92 -6.33 -4.51
CA LEU A 93 16.09 -5.53 -5.74
C LEU A 93 15.03 -4.39 -5.84
N GLY A 94 14.70 -3.76 -4.70
CA GLY A 94 13.73 -2.66 -4.65
C GLY A 94 12.26 -3.09 -4.81
N ALA A 95 11.93 -4.38 -4.66
CA ALA A 95 10.54 -4.85 -4.72
C ALA A 95 9.63 -4.18 -3.70
N GLU A 96 10.12 -3.98 -2.47
CA GLU A 96 9.36 -3.32 -1.41
C GLU A 96 9.18 -1.83 -1.69
N ASP A 97 10.22 -1.15 -2.18
CA ASP A 97 10.17 0.27 -2.55
C ASP A 97 9.18 0.50 -3.70
N GLU A 98 9.22 -0.33 -4.75
CA GLU A 98 8.30 -0.23 -5.89
C GLU A 98 6.83 -0.31 -5.46
N LEU A 99 6.50 -1.14 -4.49
CA LEU A 99 5.15 -1.25 -3.94
C LEU A 99 4.71 0.01 -3.19
N VAL A 100 5.63 0.59 -2.40
CA VAL A 100 5.38 1.80 -1.62
C VAL A 100 5.30 3.03 -2.52
N ASP A 101 6.10 3.06 -3.59
CA ASP A 101 6.16 4.16 -4.56
C ASP A 101 4.83 4.34 -5.31
N ILE A 102 4.11 3.25 -5.60
CA ILE A 102 2.75 3.32 -6.18
C ILE A 102 1.82 4.16 -5.29
N VAL A 103 1.84 3.92 -3.97
CA VAL A 103 1.03 4.69 -3.02
C VAL A 103 1.50 6.13 -2.98
N ARG A 104 2.81 6.37 -2.92
CA ARG A 104 3.36 7.72 -2.89
C ARG A 104 2.92 8.53 -4.10
N TYR A 105 3.09 8.01 -5.31
CA TYR A 105 2.71 8.72 -6.53
C TYR A 105 1.21 8.96 -6.60
N CYS A 106 0.39 7.96 -6.27
CA CYS A 106 -1.07 8.12 -6.22
C CYS A 106 -1.51 9.27 -5.30
N ILE A 107 -0.85 9.45 -4.15
CA ILE A 107 -1.22 10.49 -3.18
C ILE A 107 -0.61 11.84 -3.53
N ASP A 108 0.59 11.87 -4.10
CA ASP A 108 1.21 13.13 -4.53
C ASP A 108 0.49 13.74 -5.75
N GLU A 109 -0.25 12.95 -6.54
CA GLU A 109 -1.13 13.44 -7.62
C GLU A 109 -2.45 14.08 -7.13
N LEU A 110 -2.81 13.89 -5.86
CA LEU A 110 -4.03 14.47 -5.27
C LEU A 110 -3.84 15.91 -4.76
N GLU A 111 -2.60 16.41 -4.76
CA GLU A 111 -2.22 17.78 -4.36
C GLU A 111 -2.01 18.68 -5.59
#